data_AF-A0A1H8QIP5-F1
#
_entry.id   AF-A0A1H8QIP5-F1
#
_cell.length_a   1.000
_cell.length_b   1.000
_cell.length_c   1.000
_cell.angle_alpha   90.00
_cell.angle_beta   90.00
_cell.angle_gamma   90.00
#
_symmetry.space_group_name_H-M   'P 1'
#
loop_
_entity.id
_entity.type
_entity.pdbx_description
1 polymer ?
#
loop_
_entity_poly.entity_id
_entity_poly.type
_entity_poly.pdbx_seq_one_letter_code
_entity_poly.pdbx_strand_id
1 'polypeptide(L)' 'MNTEPRTKISILREHMAAERWQKAIIIAAKFPRLGEHKETILRAHGAYTNPHFYAQIGKDIEALKEAGRTALLEKYSF' A
#
# COMPACT_ATOMS: atom_id res chain seq x y z
N MET A 1 20.50 -12.06 -17.35
CA MET A 1 19.19 -12.07 -16.68
C MET A 1 19.45 -12.19 -15.19
N ASN A 2 19.57 -11.07 -14.46
CA ASN A 2 19.72 -11.12 -13.01
C ASN A 2 18.33 -11.36 -12.41
N THR A 3 18.03 -12.61 -12.07
CA THR A 3 16.90 -12.93 -11.20
C THR A 3 17.20 -12.40 -9.82
N GLU A 4 16.74 -11.18 -9.51
CA GLU A 4 16.58 -10.78 -8.12
C GLU A 4 15.80 -11.89 -7.39
N PRO A 5 16.23 -12.33 -6.19
CA PRO A 5 15.46 -13.30 -5.44
C PRO A 5 14.05 -12.76 -5.26
N ARG A 6 13.02 -13.59 -5.54
CA ARG A 6 11.61 -13.20 -5.51
C ARG A 6 11.16 -12.96 -4.06
N THR A 7 11.53 -11.79 -3.54
CA THR A 7 11.22 -11.34 -2.19
C THR A 7 9.89 -10.59 -2.19
N LYS A 8 9.25 -10.50 -1.02
CA LYS A 8 8.06 -9.66 -0.85
C LYS A 8 8.30 -8.20 -1.25
N ILE A 9 9.53 -7.68 -1.07
CA ILE A 9 9.92 -6.33 -1.49
C ILE A 9 10.00 -6.23 -3.02
N SER A 10 10.59 -7.22 -3.70
CA SER A 10 10.63 -7.26 -5.17
C SER A 10 9.21 -7.33 -5.76
N ILE A 11 8.33 -8.17 -5.20
CA ILE A 11 6.92 -8.25 -5.62
C ILE A 11 6.17 -6.93 -5.34
N LEU A 12 6.43 -6.28 -4.20
CA LEU A 12 5.86 -4.96 -3.92
C LEU A 12 6.25 -3.96 -5.02
N ARG A 13 7.55 -3.88 -5.36
CA ARG A 13 8.06 -2.96 -6.39
C ARG A 13 7.47 -3.26 -7.76
N GLU A 14 7.33 -4.53 -8.14
CA GLU A 14 6.65 -4.93 -9.38
C GLU A 14 5.22 -4.38 -9.43
N HIS A 15 4.46 -4.53 -8.34
CA HIS A 15 3.09 -3.99 -8.29
C HIS A 15 3.06 -2.46 -8.29
N MET A 16 4.03 -1.78 -7.66
CA MET A 16 4.15 -0.33 -7.73
C MET A 16 4.45 0.15 -9.16
N ALA A 17 5.39 -0.50 -9.86
CA ALA A 17 5.76 -0.17 -11.23
C ALA A 17 4.63 -0.44 -12.24
N ALA A 18 3.81 -1.46 -11.98
CA ALA A 18 2.63 -1.79 -12.79
C ALA A 18 1.37 -1.01 -12.38
N GLU A 19 1.48 -0.01 -11.51
CA GLU A 19 0.36 0.80 -10.99
C GLU A 19 -0.76 -0.01 -10.30
N ARG A 20 -0.43 -1.22 -9.82
CA ARG A 20 -1.34 -2.13 -9.12
C ARG A 20 -1.39 -1.80 -7.63
N TRP A 21 -1.82 -0.57 -7.30
CA TRP A 21 -1.74 0.01 -5.96
C TRP A 21 -2.43 -0.83 -4.87
N GLN A 22 -3.60 -1.41 -5.16
CA GLN A 22 -4.28 -2.30 -4.22
C GLN A 22 -3.40 -3.52 -3.84
N LYS A 23 -2.76 -4.15 -4.83
CA LYS A 23 -1.88 -5.30 -4.60
C LYS A 23 -0.62 -4.90 -3.85
N ALA A 24 -0.04 -3.75 -4.21
CA ALA A 24 1.11 -3.17 -3.51
C ALA A 24 0.80 -2.95 -2.01
N ILE A 25 -0.35 -2.34 -1.69
CA ILE A 25 -0.78 -2.07 -0.32
C ILE A 25 -1.01 -3.37 0.47
N ILE A 26 -1.63 -4.39 -0.13
CA ILE A 26 -1.83 -5.71 0.51
C ILE A 26 -0.49 -6.34 0.91
N ILE A 27 0.54 -6.20 0.08
CA ILE A 27 1.88 -6.75 0.38
C ILE A 27 2.56 -5.92 1.46
N ALA A 28 2.51 -4.59 1.33
CA ALA A 28 3.12 -3.69 2.29
C ALA A 28 2.52 -3.87 3.70
N ALA A 29 1.20 -4.04 3.81
CA ALA A 29 0.51 -4.29 5.08
C ALA A 29 1.01 -5.56 5.82
N LYS A 30 1.66 -6.50 5.12
CA LYS A 30 2.23 -7.72 5.69
C LYS A 30 3.66 -7.54 6.23
N PHE A 31 4.27 -6.36 6.06
CA PHE A 31 5.61 -6.11 6.57
C PHE A 31 5.61 -5.82 8.07
N PRO A 32 6.54 -6.40 8.85
CA PRO A 32 6.59 -6.19 10.29
C PRO A 32 7.02 -4.77 10.67
N ARG A 33 7.77 -4.06 9.79
CA ARG A 33 8.39 -2.76 10.09
C ARG A 33 7.94 -1.70 9.09
N LEU A 34 6.70 -1.23 9.26
CA LEU A 34 6.16 -0.13 8.46
C LEU A 34 6.50 1.25 9.02
N GLY A 35 6.85 1.37 10.30
CA GLY A 35 7.22 2.66 10.92
C GLY A 35 6.06 3.65 10.91
N GLU A 36 6.37 4.92 10.69
CA GLU A 36 5.40 6.04 10.63
C GLU A 36 4.30 5.83 9.57
N HIS A 37 4.60 5.18 8.46
CA HIS A 37 3.65 4.92 7.38
C HIS A 37 2.66 3.77 7.68
N LYS A 38 2.79 3.07 8.82
CA LYS A 38 1.98 1.90 9.16
C LYS A 38 0.49 2.22 9.13
N GLU A 39 0.07 3.27 9.82
CA GLU A 39 -1.34 3.62 9.94
C GLU A 39 -1.93 3.98 8.57
N THR A 40 -1.21 4.78 7.79
CA THR A 40 -1.63 5.18 6.43
C THR A 40 -1.80 3.98 5.51
N ILE A 41 -0.85 3.04 5.49
CA ILE A 41 -0.92 1.84 4.66
C ILE A 41 -2.10 0.94 5.09
N LEU A 42 -2.33 0.79 6.40
CA LEU A 42 -3.44 -0.01 6.91
C LEU A 42 -4.81 0.62 6.63
N ARG A 43 -4.92 1.95 6.73
CA ARG A 43 -6.14 2.68 6.35
C ARG A 43 -6.41 2.57 4.86
N ALA A 44 -5.39 2.73 4.02
CA ALA A 44 -5.52 2.53 2.60
C ALA A 44 -5.96 1.10 2.26
N HIS A 45 -5.37 0.09 2.92
CA HIS A 45 -5.81 -1.30 2.78
C HIS A 45 -7.29 -1.46 3.15
N GLY A 46 -7.72 -0.86 4.27
CA GLY A 46 -9.11 -0.84 4.70
C GLY A 46 -10.04 -0.13 3.70
N ALA A 47 -9.59 0.95 3.08
CA ALA A 47 -10.34 1.66 2.04
C ALA A 47 -10.56 0.80 0.79
N TYR A 48 -9.64 -0.13 0.48
CA TYR A 48 -9.82 -1.11 -0.59
C TYR A 48 -10.71 -2.29 -0.21
N THR A 49 -10.67 -2.76 1.04
CA THR A 49 -11.36 -3.99 1.47
C THR A 49 -12.74 -3.74 2.06
N ASN A 50 -12.95 -2.59 2.70
CA ASN A 50 -14.21 -2.20 3.30
C ASN A 50 -14.47 -0.68 3.14
N PRO A 51 -14.67 -0.19 1.90
CA PRO A 51 -14.88 1.23 1.64
C PRO A 51 -16.11 1.80 2.37
N HIS A 52 -17.18 1.00 2.52
CA HIS A 52 -18.42 1.45 3.15
C HIS A 52 -18.20 1.90 4.59
N PHE A 53 -17.44 1.15 5.38
CA PHE A 53 -17.13 1.52 6.76
C PHE A 53 -16.44 2.89 6.83
N TYR A 54 -15.46 3.15 5.96
CA TYR A 54 -14.74 4.41 5.91
C TYR A 54 -15.66 5.57 5.49
N ALA A 55 -16.53 5.37 4.50
CA ALA A 55 -17.52 6.36 4.13
C ALA A 55 -18.51 6.66 5.28
N GLN A 56 -18.97 5.64 6.01
CA GLN A 56 -19.89 5.81 7.15
C GLN A 56 -19.31 6.67 8.27
N ILE A 57 -18.00 6.56 8.53
CA ILE A 57 -17.30 7.38 9.54
C ILE A 57 -16.79 8.72 8.97
N GLY A 58 -17.27 9.13 7.80
CA GLY A 58 -16.95 10.42 7.18
C GLY A 58 -15.53 10.51 6.62
N LYS A 59 -14.91 9.39 6.25
CA LYS A 59 -13.60 9.38 5.59
C LYS A 59 -13.76 9.33 4.08
N ASP A 60 -12.91 10.09 3.41
CA ASP A 60 -12.79 10.02 1.95
C ASP A 60 -11.96 8.79 1.56
N ILE A 61 -12.61 7.84 0.88
CA ILE A 61 -12.01 6.56 0.49
C ILE A 61 -10.87 6.78 -0.51
N GLU A 62 -11.04 7.70 -1.46
CA GLU A 62 -10.06 7.94 -2.52
C GLU A 62 -8.81 8.61 -1.95
N ALA A 63 -8.98 9.57 -1.04
CA ALA A 63 -7.89 10.20 -0.30
C ALA A 63 -7.12 9.18 0.55
N LEU A 64 -7.80 8.20 1.16
CA LEU A 64 -7.12 7.13 1.90
C LEU A 64 -6.30 6.23 0.98
N LYS A 65 -6.81 5.89 -0.20
CA LYS A 65 -6.06 5.12 -1.20
C LYS A 65 -4.85 5.89 -1.71
N GLU A 66 -5.02 7.18 -1.99
CA GLU A 66 -3.95 8.06 -2.45
C GLU A 66 -2.87 8.25 -1.37
N ALA A 67 -3.25 8.50 -0.12
CA ALA A 67 -2.31 8.57 1.00
C ALA A 67 -1.51 7.27 1.15
N GLY A 68 -2.14 6.11 0.93
CA GLY A 68 -1.46 4.81 0.89
C GLY A 68 -0.45 4.71 -0.25
N ARG A 69 -0.80 5.18 -1.46
CA ARG A 69 0.10 5.25 -2.61
C ARG A 69 1.31 6.14 -2.30
N THR A 70 1.09 7.35 -1.80
CA THR A 70 2.17 8.30 -1.45
C THR A 70 3.09 7.69 -0.41
N ALA A 71 2.55 7.08 0.65
CA ALA A 71 3.36 6.43 1.68
C ALA A 71 4.21 5.27 1.15
N LEU A 72 3.73 4.54 0.14
CA LEU A 72 4.54 3.52 -0.53
C LEU A 72 5.64 4.13 -1.39
N LEU A 73 5.35 5.22 -2.11
CA LEU A 73 6.35 5.93 -2.91
C LEU A 73 7.44 6.52 -2.01
N GLU A 74 7.09 7.23 -0.95
CA GLU A 74 8.07 7.80 -0.01
C GLU A 74 8.99 6.74 0.60
N LYS A 75 8.46 5.56 0.90
CA LYS A 75 9.22 4.51 1.59
C LYS A 75 9.98 3.55 0.67
N TYR A 76 9.49 3.33 -0.56
CA TYR A 76 9.99 2.27 -1.44
C TYR A 76 10.32 2.74 -2.85
N SER A 77 10.12 4.01 -3.18
CA SER A 77 10.71 4.60 -4.39
C SER A 77 12.21 4.78 -4.14
N PHE A 78 13.02 4.18 -4.99
CA PHE A 78 14.48 4.30 -5.01
C PHE A 78 14.90 5.03 -6.29
#